data_AF-A0A929UBM6-F1
#
_entry.id   AF-A0A929UBM6-F1
#
_cell.length_a   1.000
_cell.length_b   1.000
_cell.length_c   1.000
_cell.angle_alpha   90.00
_cell.angle_beta   90.00
_cell.angle_gamma   90.00
#
_symmetry.space_group_name_H-M   'P 1'
#
loop_
_entity.id
_entity.type
_entity.pdbx_description
1 polymer ?
#
loop_
_entity_poly.entity_id
_entity_poly.type
_entity_poly.pdbx_seq_one_letter_code
_entity_poly.pdbx_strand_id
1 'polypeptide(L)'
;LTAALKFALDVEKERVSSVRRSAFRLFWITIGYTYLGGTTYPAILLSLFCTALLILYVFRDGKPMEWASLRKKRGLLLLLPLLLETVGLLISMAAPGNRVRGGAGFRFSPQNILVAVLQTIWQVLMDSAQNFLRVRPLILLIPFVVVLTLCAMKKREKKVFRHPLLMVLLAYLMNAAVYLPAVFAGTSVSGGYPDMEYFVFLITLILTTVYLTGYCVERRWDGEVCVEGRKKTGVVFAVLLILFFAGFYRHLIGNSMDYLCINYIRSGEMADFRVQMQERLAILEDPQIQNAVLEPMNDDQGPIMVFPPSADPEHIWNRLMARYYRKHSVVVKE
;
A
#
# COMPACT_ATOMS: atom_id res chain seq x y z
N LEU A 1 -9.56 -10.08 4.70
CA LEU A 1 -9.81 -9.52 6.06
C LEU A 1 -11.29 -9.37 6.45
N THR A 2 -12.14 -8.60 5.74
CA THR A 2 -13.55 -8.36 6.15
C THR A 2 -14.37 -9.64 6.36
N ALA A 3 -14.19 -10.63 5.48
CA ALA A 3 -14.84 -11.94 5.63
C ALA A 3 -14.37 -12.68 6.90
N ALA A 4 -13.07 -12.63 7.21
CA ALA A 4 -12.48 -13.23 8.42
C ALA A 4 -13.00 -12.55 9.70
N LEU A 5 -13.10 -11.21 9.70
CA LEU A 5 -13.69 -10.43 10.79
C LEU A 5 -15.13 -10.86 11.06
N LYS A 6 -15.98 -10.89 10.01
CA LYS A 6 -17.38 -11.33 10.14
C LYS A 6 -17.46 -12.77 10.62
N PHE A 7 -16.66 -13.67 10.05
CA PHE A 7 -16.64 -15.08 10.45
C PHE A 7 -16.30 -15.24 11.95
N ALA A 8 -15.26 -14.55 12.43
CA ALA A 8 -14.81 -14.67 13.81
C ALA A 8 -15.70 -13.93 14.82
N LEU A 9 -16.28 -12.78 14.45
CA LEU A 9 -16.97 -11.88 15.38
C LEU A 9 -18.52 -11.97 15.33
N ASP A 10 -19.13 -12.24 14.17
CA ASP A 10 -20.61 -12.27 13.98
C ASP A 10 -21.22 -13.62 14.41
N VAL A 11 -20.82 -14.12 15.57
CA VAL A 11 -21.30 -15.40 16.10
C VAL A 11 -22.78 -15.34 16.51
N GLU A 12 -23.27 -14.17 16.92
CA GLU A 12 -24.66 -13.93 17.36
C GLU A 12 -25.68 -14.11 16.23
N LYS A 13 -25.39 -13.57 15.04
CA LYS A 13 -26.26 -13.72 13.85
C LYS A 13 -26.24 -15.13 13.28
N GLU A 14 -25.16 -15.88 13.50
CA GLU A 14 -24.97 -17.21 12.92
C GLU A 14 -25.41 -18.36 13.82
N ARG A 15 -25.80 -18.12 15.07
CA ARG A 15 -26.40 -19.16 15.92
C ARG A 15 -27.72 -19.72 15.34
N VAL A 16 -28.41 -18.90 14.54
CA VAL A 16 -29.62 -19.25 13.76
C VAL A 16 -29.28 -19.83 12.38
N SER A 17 -27.99 -19.80 11.99
CA SER A 17 -27.52 -20.29 10.71
C SER A 17 -27.01 -21.73 10.80
N SER A 18 -27.23 -22.53 9.74
CA SER A 18 -26.74 -23.91 9.71
C SER A 18 -25.21 -23.97 9.68
N VAL A 19 -24.62 -24.99 10.30
CA VAL A 19 -23.18 -25.31 10.25
C VAL A 19 -22.61 -25.23 8.82
N ARG A 20 -23.42 -25.61 7.83
CA ARG A 20 -23.12 -25.51 6.39
C ARG A 20 -22.76 -24.09 5.93
N ARG A 21 -23.40 -23.05 6.47
CA ARG A 21 -23.11 -21.64 6.12
C ARG A 21 -21.76 -21.18 6.69
N SER A 22 -21.45 -21.52 7.93
CA SER A 22 -20.14 -21.18 8.52
C SER A 22 -18.99 -21.94 7.82
N ALA A 23 -19.20 -23.22 7.48
CA ALA A 23 -18.26 -24.00 6.70
C ALA A 23 -18.03 -23.41 5.29
N PHE A 24 -19.11 -23.00 4.61
CA PHE A 24 -19.03 -22.34 3.32
C PHE A 24 -18.27 -21.00 3.37
N ARG A 25 -18.48 -20.20 4.43
CA ARG A 25 -17.70 -18.96 4.64
C ARG A 25 -16.23 -19.25 4.85
N LEU A 26 -15.90 -20.21 5.72
CA LEU A 26 -14.51 -20.60 5.97
C LEU A 26 -13.86 -21.10 4.67
N PHE A 27 -14.55 -21.91 3.88
CA PHE A 27 -14.06 -22.38 2.58
C PHE A 27 -13.63 -21.22 1.66
N TRP A 28 -14.48 -20.20 1.50
CA TRP A 28 -14.12 -19.03 0.68
C TRP A 28 -13.02 -18.17 1.29
N ILE A 29 -12.97 -18.05 2.62
CA ILE A 29 -11.85 -17.38 3.31
C ILE A 29 -10.56 -18.12 3.02
N THR A 30 -10.55 -19.45 3.14
CA THR A 30 -9.40 -20.31 2.85
C THR A 30 -8.93 -20.12 1.41
N ILE A 31 -9.83 -20.20 0.42
CA ILE A 31 -9.48 -19.94 -0.99
C ILE A 31 -8.88 -18.55 -1.15
N GLY A 32 -9.52 -17.52 -0.60
CA GLY A 32 -9.05 -16.14 -0.72
C GLY A 32 -7.63 -15.95 -0.15
N TYR A 33 -7.34 -16.54 1.00
CA TYR A 33 -6.02 -16.46 1.64
C TYR A 33 -4.96 -17.26 0.87
N THR A 34 -5.31 -18.42 0.32
CA THR A 34 -4.40 -19.18 -0.56
C THR A 34 -4.00 -18.36 -1.78
N TYR A 35 -4.96 -17.70 -2.46
CA TYR A 35 -4.66 -16.81 -3.58
C TYR A 35 -3.84 -15.60 -3.13
N LEU A 36 -4.15 -15.03 -1.97
CA LEU A 36 -3.44 -13.88 -1.44
C LEU A 36 -1.95 -14.17 -1.22
N GLY A 37 -1.60 -15.38 -0.76
CA GLY A 37 -0.20 -15.81 -0.58
C GLY A 37 0.68 -15.74 -1.84
N GLY A 38 0.09 -15.67 -3.04
CA GLY A 38 0.81 -15.50 -4.30
C GLY A 38 0.83 -14.05 -4.85
N THR A 39 0.30 -13.08 -4.09
CA THR A 39 0.20 -11.67 -4.52
C THR A 39 1.41 -10.83 -4.10
N THR A 40 1.25 -9.52 -3.96
CA THR A 40 2.32 -8.62 -3.54
C THR A 40 2.69 -8.85 -2.08
N TYR A 41 4.00 -8.88 -1.78
CA TYR A 41 4.48 -9.14 -0.42
C TYR A 41 3.92 -8.18 0.65
N PRO A 42 3.75 -6.87 0.40
CA PRO A 42 3.09 -5.98 1.37
C PRO A 42 1.67 -6.41 1.74
N ALA A 43 0.86 -6.82 0.75
CA ALA A 43 -0.52 -7.22 0.98
C ALA A 43 -0.60 -8.51 1.82
N ILE A 44 0.30 -9.46 1.54
CA ILE A 44 0.42 -10.70 2.29
C ILE A 44 0.78 -10.42 3.75
N LEU A 45 1.88 -9.69 4.00
CA LEU A 45 2.33 -9.41 5.36
C LEU A 45 1.31 -8.59 6.15
N LEU A 46 0.61 -7.66 5.49
CA LEU A 46 -0.47 -6.89 6.11
C LEU A 46 -1.67 -7.77 6.48
N SER A 47 -2.04 -8.72 5.62
CA SER A 47 -3.11 -9.68 5.91
C SER A 47 -2.74 -10.63 7.04
N LEU A 48 -1.51 -11.17 7.03
CA LEU A 48 -0.99 -12.00 8.12
C LEU A 48 -1.03 -11.24 9.45
N PHE A 49 -0.54 -10.00 9.48
CA PHE A 49 -0.55 -9.13 10.66
C PHE A 49 -1.98 -8.90 11.17
N CYS A 50 -2.89 -8.42 10.32
CA CYS A 50 -4.27 -8.12 10.70
C CYS A 50 -5.03 -9.37 11.18
N THR A 51 -4.78 -10.53 10.55
CA THR A 51 -5.44 -11.79 10.91
C THR A 51 -4.89 -12.33 12.23
N ALA A 52 -3.57 -12.25 12.45
CA ALA A 52 -2.97 -12.59 13.74
C ALA A 52 -3.53 -11.73 14.87
N LEU A 53 -3.67 -10.41 14.65
CA LEU A 53 -4.30 -9.51 15.62
C LEU A 53 -5.77 -9.87 15.89
N LEU A 54 -6.53 -10.24 14.87
CA LEU A 54 -7.91 -10.71 15.04
C LEU A 54 -7.99 -11.96 15.92
N ILE A 55 -7.10 -12.93 15.69
CA ILE A 55 -7.02 -14.15 16.51
C ILE A 55 -6.69 -13.75 17.96
N LEU A 56 -5.63 -12.99 18.19
CA LEU A 56 -5.25 -12.52 19.53
C LEU A 56 -6.39 -11.76 20.23
N TYR A 57 -7.09 -10.89 19.50
CA TYR A 57 -8.25 -10.16 20.00
C TYR A 57 -9.36 -11.10 20.46
N VAL A 58 -9.73 -12.08 19.64
CA VAL A 58 -10.78 -13.07 19.96
C VAL A 58 -10.42 -13.90 21.20
N PHE A 59 -9.14 -14.19 21.41
CA PHE A 59 -8.68 -14.92 22.60
C PHE A 59 -8.68 -14.07 23.87
N ARG A 60 -8.42 -12.77 23.74
CA ARG A 60 -8.45 -11.79 24.84
C ARG A 60 -9.87 -11.33 25.21
N ASP A 61 -10.83 -11.39 24.29
CA ASP A 61 -12.20 -10.90 24.47
C ASP A 61 -12.90 -11.64 25.63
N GLY A 62 -13.19 -10.93 26.73
CA GLY A 62 -13.76 -11.45 27.97
C GLY A 62 -15.28 -11.65 27.94
N LYS A 63 -15.83 -11.99 26.78
CA LYS A 63 -17.28 -12.17 26.59
C LYS A 63 -17.82 -13.39 27.35
N PRO A 64 -19.15 -13.48 27.56
CA PRO A 64 -19.75 -14.58 28.31
C PRO A 64 -19.33 -15.94 27.74
N MET A 65 -19.15 -16.92 28.62
CA MET A 65 -18.44 -18.19 28.38
C MET A 65 -18.89 -18.92 27.11
N GLU A 66 -20.20 -18.91 26.84
CA GLU A 66 -20.79 -19.56 25.66
C GLU A 66 -20.32 -18.93 24.33
N TRP A 67 -20.36 -17.59 24.24
CA TRP A 67 -19.93 -16.85 23.04
C TRP A 67 -18.41 -16.84 22.88
N ALA A 68 -17.69 -16.73 23.99
CA ALA A 68 -16.23 -16.79 24.00
C ALA A 68 -15.72 -18.14 23.46
N SER A 69 -16.37 -19.25 23.81
CA SER A 69 -15.98 -20.58 23.35
C SER A 69 -16.08 -20.72 21.81
N LEU A 70 -17.16 -20.23 21.20
CA LEU A 70 -17.38 -20.35 19.76
C LEU A 70 -16.53 -19.36 18.95
N ARG A 71 -16.34 -18.13 19.44
CA ARG A 71 -15.40 -17.18 18.81
C ARG A 71 -13.98 -17.73 18.80
N LYS A 72 -13.48 -18.25 19.93
CA LYS A 72 -12.15 -18.85 20.03
C LYS A 72 -11.97 -20.02 19.06
N LYS A 73 -12.97 -20.91 18.96
CA LYS A 73 -12.99 -21.98 17.95
C LYS A 73 -12.87 -21.42 16.54
N ARG A 74 -13.64 -20.39 16.19
CA ARG A 74 -13.58 -19.77 14.86
C ARG A 74 -12.26 -19.02 14.62
N GLY A 75 -11.70 -18.38 15.64
CA GLY A 75 -10.35 -17.80 15.58
C GLY A 75 -9.29 -18.86 15.27
N LEU A 76 -9.37 -20.04 15.91
CA LEU A 76 -8.48 -21.16 15.60
C LEU A 76 -8.68 -21.69 14.19
N LEU A 77 -9.92 -21.73 13.68
CA LEU A 77 -10.18 -22.12 12.29
C LEU A 77 -9.53 -21.19 11.27
N LEU A 78 -9.28 -19.92 11.62
CA LEU A 78 -8.53 -18.99 10.76
C LEU A 78 -7.03 -19.31 10.64
N LEU A 79 -6.48 -20.19 11.50
CA LEU A 79 -5.09 -20.65 11.37
C LEU A 79 -4.86 -21.42 10.07
N LEU A 80 -5.88 -22.13 9.56
CA LEU A 80 -5.77 -22.84 8.28
C LEU A 80 -5.59 -21.87 7.09
N PRO A 81 -6.49 -20.89 6.87
CA PRO A 81 -6.25 -19.82 5.88
C PRO A 81 -4.89 -19.14 6.05
N LEU A 82 -4.51 -18.79 7.29
CA LEU A 82 -3.23 -18.13 7.59
C LEU A 82 -2.03 -18.99 7.19
N LEU A 83 -2.10 -20.30 7.45
CA LEU A 83 -1.08 -21.27 7.07
C LEU A 83 -0.96 -21.35 5.54
N LEU A 84 -2.07 -21.44 4.82
CA LEU A 84 -2.05 -21.51 3.35
C LEU A 84 -1.51 -20.23 2.71
N GLU A 85 -1.87 -19.06 3.25
CA GLU A 85 -1.27 -17.78 2.85
C GLU A 85 0.24 -17.77 3.07
N THR A 86 0.70 -18.25 4.23
CA THR A 86 2.13 -18.36 4.57
C THR A 86 2.86 -19.34 3.65
N VAL A 87 2.25 -20.48 3.32
CA VAL A 87 2.81 -21.43 2.35
C VAL A 87 2.94 -20.79 0.98
N GLY A 88 1.92 -20.05 0.52
CA GLY A 88 1.98 -19.28 -0.72
C GLY A 88 3.13 -18.27 -0.72
N LEU A 89 3.30 -17.51 0.38
CA LEU A 89 4.40 -16.57 0.55
C LEU A 89 5.76 -17.26 0.41
N LEU A 90 5.95 -18.38 1.11
CA LEU A 90 7.22 -19.12 1.09
C LEU A 90 7.54 -19.68 -0.30
N ILE A 91 6.53 -20.20 -1.01
CA ILE A 91 6.68 -20.66 -2.41
C ILE A 91 7.07 -19.47 -3.30
N SER A 92 6.37 -18.35 -3.17
CA SER A 92 6.64 -17.12 -3.94
C SER A 92 8.06 -16.61 -3.69
N MET A 93 8.51 -16.55 -2.43
CA MET A 93 9.87 -16.12 -2.04
C MET A 93 10.95 -17.07 -2.57
N ALA A 94 10.70 -18.38 -2.52
CA ALA A 94 11.63 -19.42 -2.98
C ALA A 94 11.70 -19.56 -4.51
N ALA A 95 10.82 -18.88 -5.26
CA ALA A 95 10.78 -19.00 -6.71
C ALA A 95 12.12 -18.58 -7.36
N PRO A 96 12.65 -19.38 -8.31
CA PRO A 96 13.99 -19.15 -8.89
C PRO A 96 14.09 -17.80 -9.62
N GLY A 97 12.97 -17.29 -10.14
CA GLY A 97 12.92 -15.97 -10.77
C GLY A 97 13.33 -14.82 -9.84
N ASN A 98 13.11 -14.94 -8.53
CA ASN A 98 13.54 -13.91 -7.58
C ASN A 98 15.06 -13.82 -7.49
N ARG A 99 15.76 -14.96 -7.59
CA ARG A 99 17.23 -14.98 -7.62
C ARG A 99 17.78 -14.35 -8.90
N VAL A 100 17.12 -14.58 -10.04
CA VAL A 100 17.50 -13.95 -11.31
C VAL A 100 17.29 -12.43 -11.24
N ARG A 101 16.18 -11.97 -10.66
CA ARG A 101 15.85 -10.53 -10.52
C ARG A 101 16.72 -9.80 -9.48
N GLY A 102 16.95 -10.41 -8.32
CA GLY A 102 17.71 -9.81 -7.22
C GLY A 102 19.24 -9.84 -7.40
N GLY A 103 19.73 -10.46 -8.48
CA GLY A 103 21.15 -10.51 -8.82
C GLY A 103 22.00 -11.33 -7.84
N ALA A 104 23.33 -11.17 -7.92
CA ALA A 104 24.29 -11.98 -7.18
C ALA A 104 24.18 -11.86 -5.65
N GLY A 105 23.63 -10.75 -5.15
CA GLY A 105 23.45 -10.46 -3.73
C GLY A 105 22.19 -11.10 -3.11
N PHE A 106 21.17 -11.43 -3.92
CA PHE A 106 19.91 -11.97 -3.39
C PHE A 106 20.02 -13.45 -3.01
N ARG A 107 19.69 -13.77 -1.77
CA ARG A 107 19.59 -15.16 -1.28
C ARG A 107 18.40 -15.32 -0.35
N PHE A 108 17.55 -16.28 -0.63
CA PHE A 108 16.50 -16.71 0.31
C PHE A 108 17.13 -17.62 1.38
N SER A 109 17.25 -17.11 2.61
CA SER A 109 17.75 -17.87 3.77
C SER A 109 17.13 -17.34 5.07
N PRO A 110 17.00 -18.17 6.12
CA PRO A 110 16.53 -17.72 7.42
C PRO A 110 17.36 -16.56 8.00
N GLN A 111 18.67 -16.57 7.76
CA GLN A 111 19.57 -15.49 8.19
C GLN A 111 19.24 -14.16 7.51
N ASN A 112 18.99 -14.17 6.20
CA ASN A 112 18.66 -12.95 5.47
C ASN A 112 17.29 -12.40 5.86
N ILE A 113 16.32 -13.28 6.14
CA ILE A 113 15.02 -12.85 6.70
C ILE A 113 15.23 -12.16 8.04
N LEU A 114 16.03 -12.74 8.94
CA LEU A 114 16.31 -12.14 10.25
C LEU A 114 17.02 -10.78 10.11
N VAL A 115 18.03 -10.68 9.26
CA VAL A 115 18.74 -9.42 9.00
C VAL A 115 17.78 -8.36 8.46
N ALA A 116 16.92 -8.72 7.50
CA ALA A 116 15.94 -7.79 6.96
C ALA A 116 14.94 -7.31 8.02
N VAL A 117 14.46 -8.21 8.91
CA VAL A 117 13.60 -7.84 10.04
C VAL A 117 14.29 -6.83 10.95
N LEU A 118 15.56 -7.08 11.31
CA LEU A 118 16.33 -6.17 12.17
C LEU A 118 16.58 -4.81 11.51
N GLN A 119 16.91 -4.78 10.22
CA GLN A 119 17.11 -3.55 9.46
C GLN A 119 15.82 -2.73 9.33
N THR A 120 14.69 -3.41 9.12
CA THR A 120 13.37 -2.78 8.97
C THR A 120 12.97 -1.98 10.20
N ILE A 121 13.37 -2.42 11.41
CA ILE A 121 13.08 -1.71 12.66
C ILE A 121 13.59 -0.26 12.62
N TRP A 122 14.79 -0.05 12.11
CA TRP A 122 15.37 1.29 12.03
C TRP A 122 14.89 2.06 10.79
N GLN A 123 14.86 1.39 9.64
CA GLN A 123 14.50 2.03 8.37
C GLN A 123 13.09 2.61 8.40
N VAL A 124 12.12 1.89 8.95
CA VAL A 124 10.74 2.39 8.97
C VAL A 124 10.61 3.69 9.77
N LEU A 125 11.40 3.86 10.85
CA LEU A 125 11.40 5.10 11.64
C LEU A 125 12.00 6.26 10.84
N MET A 126 13.17 6.04 10.25
CA MET A 126 13.87 7.05 9.47
C MET A 126 13.05 7.47 8.26
N ASP A 127 12.55 6.51 7.50
CA ASP A 127 11.82 6.77 6.26
C ASP A 127 10.44 7.37 6.54
N SER A 128 9.74 6.94 7.61
CA SER A 128 8.49 7.61 8.04
C SER A 128 8.72 9.06 8.43
N ALA A 129 9.79 9.35 9.19
CA ALA A 129 10.13 10.71 9.58
C ALA A 129 10.51 11.57 8.36
N GLN A 130 11.34 11.04 7.46
CA GLN A 130 11.72 11.72 6.23
C GLN A 130 10.52 11.95 5.32
N ASN A 131 9.64 10.98 5.14
CA ASN A 131 8.42 11.11 4.35
C ASN A 131 7.50 12.20 4.93
N PHE A 132 7.34 12.23 6.24
CA PHE A 132 6.56 13.26 6.92
C PHE A 132 7.13 14.67 6.71
N LEU A 133 8.45 14.82 6.77
CA LEU A 133 9.13 16.11 6.61
C LEU A 133 9.23 16.56 5.13
N ARG A 134 9.40 15.61 4.21
CA ARG A 134 9.58 15.87 2.77
C ARG A 134 8.28 16.30 2.12
N VAL A 135 7.18 15.64 2.45
CA VAL A 135 5.85 16.00 1.92
C VAL A 135 5.31 17.14 2.76
N ARG A 136 5.72 18.37 2.41
CA ARG A 136 5.39 19.61 3.16
C ARG A 136 3.91 19.72 3.59
N PRO A 137 2.92 19.26 2.80
CA PRO A 137 1.52 19.26 3.24
C PRO A 137 1.15 18.30 4.37
N LEU A 138 1.92 17.25 4.63
CA LEU A 138 1.58 16.25 5.64
C LEU A 138 1.56 16.81 7.06
N ILE A 139 2.30 17.90 7.31
CA ILE A 139 2.28 18.56 8.62
C ILE A 139 0.87 19.00 9.03
N LEU A 140 -0.01 19.30 8.06
CA LEU A 140 -1.39 19.69 8.32
C LEU A 140 -2.35 18.53 8.48
N LEU A 141 -1.96 17.33 8.06
CA LEU A 141 -2.79 16.14 8.25
C LEU A 141 -3.08 15.90 9.73
N ILE A 142 -2.08 16.12 10.60
CA ILE A 142 -2.23 15.94 12.06
C ILE A 142 -3.28 16.90 12.63
N PRO A 143 -3.15 18.24 12.54
CA PRO A 143 -4.16 19.15 13.08
C PRO A 143 -5.53 18.97 12.41
N PHE A 144 -5.57 18.61 11.11
CA PHE A 144 -6.81 18.26 10.42
C PHE A 144 -7.54 17.09 11.06
N VAL A 145 -6.86 15.98 11.23
CA VAL A 145 -7.42 14.79 11.85
C VAL A 145 -7.80 15.06 13.31
N VAL A 146 -7.00 15.84 14.05
CA VAL A 146 -7.34 16.26 15.41
C VAL A 146 -8.66 17.03 15.44
N VAL A 147 -8.81 18.08 14.63
CA VAL A 147 -10.03 18.91 14.59
C VAL A 147 -11.24 18.07 14.19
N LEU A 148 -11.12 17.24 13.15
CA LEU A 148 -12.19 16.34 12.72
C LEU A 148 -12.59 15.36 13.83
N THR A 149 -11.60 14.77 14.51
CA THR A 149 -11.84 13.86 15.64
C THR A 149 -12.56 14.58 16.77
N LEU A 150 -12.10 15.78 17.15
CA LEU A 150 -12.74 16.61 18.17
C LEU A 150 -14.17 17.02 17.78
N CYS A 151 -14.48 17.20 16.50
CA CYS A 151 -15.83 17.47 16.01
C CYS A 151 -16.73 16.24 16.00
N ALA A 152 -16.20 15.07 15.62
CA ALA A 152 -16.95 13.83 15.47
C ALA A 152 -17.20 13.10 16.80
N MET A 153 -16.26 13.21 17.75
CA MET A 153 -16.33 12.49 19.02
C MET A 153 -17.57 12.87 19.84
N LYS A 154 -18.23 11.83 20.36
CA LYS A 154 -19.34 11.92 21.33
C LYS A 154 -18.86 11.51 22.71
N LYS A 155 -19.38 12.14 23.78
CA LYS A 155 -18.99 11.95 25.20
C LYS A 155 -19.01 10.49 25.73
N ARG A 156 -19.52 9.49 24.98
CA ARG A 156 -19.82 8.15 25.50
C ARG A 156 -18.80 7.05 25.15
N GLU A 157 -17.68 7.35 24.50
CA GLU A 157 -16.78 6.30 23.95
C GLU A 157 -15.64 5.82 24.88
N LYS A 158 -15.76 6.06 26.21
CA LYS A 158 -14.73 5.91 27.29
C LYS A 158 -13.90 4.61 27.36
N LYS A 159 -14.19 3.59 26.55
CA LYS A 159 -13.50 2.28 26.58
C LYS A 159 -12.64 2.02 25.35
N VAL A 160 -12.74 2.84 24.30
CA VAL A 160 -12.04 2.59 23.03
C VAL A 160 -10.57 3.01 23.12
N PHE A 161 -10.27 4.13 23.79
CA PHE A 161 -8.94 4.77 23.72
C PHE A 161 -7.97 4.35 24.84
N ARG A 162 -8.24 3.26 25.56
CA ARG A 162 -7.54 2.87 26.79
C ARG A 162 -6.03 2.61 26.65
N HIS A 163 -5.54 2.22 25.47
CA HIS A 163 -4.18 1.71 25.28
C HIS A 163 -3.41 2.45 24.17
N PRO A 164 -3.04 3.73 24.35
CA PRO A 164 -2.42 4.55 23.30
C PRO A 164 -1.05 4.02 22.86
N LEU A 165 -0.22 3.54 23.79
CA LEU A 165 1.08 2.97 23.45
C LEU A 165 0.95 1.70 22.61
N LEU A 166 -0.08 0.88 22.88
CA LEU A 166 -0.37 -0.28 22.06
C LEU A 166 -0.80 0.15 20.65
N MET A 167 -1.62 1.19 20.52
CA MET A 167 -2.00 1.71 19.20
C MET A 167 -0.77 2.19 18.40
N VAL A 168 0.12 2.96 19.02
CA VAL A 168 1.36 3.43 18.39
C VAL A 168 2.23 2.24 17.98
N LEU A 169 2.38 1.24 18.86
CA LEU A 169 3.14 0.03 18.55
C LEU A 169 2.53 -0.75 17.39
N LEU A 170 1.20 -0.92 17.35
CA LEU A 170 0.52 -1.63 16.27
C LEU A 170 0.64 -0.88 14.94
N ALA A 171 0.50 0.44 14.94
CA ALA A 171 0.72 1.28 13.77
C ALA A 171 2.16 1.16 13.25
N TYR A 172 3.14 1.19 14.15
CA TYR A 172 4.54 0.98 13.82
C TYR A 172 4.80 -0.40 13.19
N LEU A 173 4.31 -1.48 13.82
CA LEU A 173 4.47 -2.85 13.31
C LEU A 173 3.77 -3.05 11.96
N MET A 174 2.64 -2.37 11.72
CA MET A 174 1.93 -2.40 10.44
C MET A 174 2.74 -1.74 9.32
N ASN A 175 3.41 -0.62 9.60
CA ASN A 175 4.34 -0.02 8.64
C ASN A 175 5.56 -0.92 8.42
N ALA A 176 6.13 -1.47 9.49
CA ALA A 176 7.29 -2.37 9.39
C ALA A 176 6.98 -3.60 8.53
N ALA A 177 5.78 -4.17 8.66
CA ALA A 177 5.33 -5.30 7.84
C ALA A 177 5.31 -4.96 6.33
N VAL A 178 5.01 -3.72 5.97
CA VAL A 178 4.91 -3.26 4.57
C VAL A 178 6.26 -2.83 4.01
N TYR A 179 7.18 -2.37 4.84
CA TYR A 179 8.57 -2.08 4.43
C TYR A 179 9.41 -3.35 4.25
N LEU A 180 9.21 -4.36 5.11
CA LEU A 180 10.07 -5.54 5.20
C LEU A 180 10.43 -6.20 3.85
N PRO A 181 9.50 -6.37 2.89
CA PRO A 181 9.85 -6.98 1.61
C PRO A 181 10.84 -6.18 0.76
N ALA A 182 10.79 -4.84 0.75
CA ALA A 182 11.77 -4.01 0.05
C ALA A 182 13.15 -4.14 0.69
N VAL A 183 13.20 -4.09 2.02
CA VAL A 183 14.43 -4.29 2.80
C VAL A 183 15.03 -5.67 2.52
N PHE A 184 14.19 -6.70 2.50
CA PHE A 184 14.59 -8.07 2.20
C PHE A 184 15.09 -8.26 0.76
N ALA A 185 14.45 -7.59 -0.21
CA ALA A 185 14.85 -7.66 -1.61
C ALA A 185 16.23 -7.02 -1.86
N GLY A 186 16.60 -5.99 -1.09
CA GLY A 186 17.90 -5.32 -1.15
C GLY A 186 18.24 -4.70 -2.52
N THR A 187 17.23 -4.52 -3.37
CA THR A 187 17.33 -4.09 -4.77
C THR A 187 16.18 -3.14 -5.10
N SER A 188 16.21 -2.52 -6.29
CA SER A 188 15.12 -1.65 -6.74
C SER A 188 13.80 -2.42 -6.84
N VAL A 189 12.80 -1.93 -6.11
CA VAL A 189 11.43 -2.42 -6.19
C VAL A 189 10.67 -1.72 -7.31
N SER A 190 9.53 -2.28 -7.71
CA SER A 190 8.66 -1.62 -8.70
C SER A 190 8.14 -0.27 -8.17
N GLY A 191 7.88 0.67 -9.07
CA GLY A 191 7.46 2.03 -8.69
C GLY A 191 6.18 2.11 -7.85
N GLY A 192 5.28 1.12 -7.96
CA GLY A 192 4.06 1.07 -7.13
C GLY A 192 4.27 0.54 -5.71
N TYR A 193 5.47 0.06 -5.36
CA TYR A 193 5.77 -0.45 -4.02
C TYR A 193 5.91 0.68 -2.98
N PRO A 194 6.72 1.75 -3.23
CA PRO A 194 6.75 2.94 -2.38
C PRO A 194 5.36 3.58 -2.15
N ASP A 195 4.45 3.48 -3.13
CA ASP A 195 3.09 3.98 -2.97
C ASP A 195 2.34 3.21 -1.86
N MET A 196 2.47 1.89 -1.79
CA MET A 196 1.87 1.09 -0.71
C MET A 196 2.45 1.44 0.66
N GLU A 197 3.77 1.60 0.75
CA GLU A 197 4.44 2.06 1.98
C GLU A 197 3.89 3.42 2.41
N TYR A 198 3.78 4.36 1.48
CA TYR A 198 3.26 5.70 1.73
C TYR A 198 1.80 5.68 2.17
N PHE A 199 0.92 4.96 1.47
CA PHE A 199 -0.51 4.90 1.83
C PHE A 199 -0.73 4.21 3.19
N VAL A 200 0.01 3.16 3.50
CA VAL A 200 -0.08 2.50 4.82
C VAL A 200 0.44 3.44 5.91
N PHE A 201 1.51 4.19 5.65
CA PHE A 201 1.98 5.26 6.53
C PHE A 201 0.89 6.32 6.76
N LEU A 202 0.22 6.80 5.71
CA LEU A 202 -0.88 7.76 5.86
C LEU A 202 -2.03 7.23 6.70
N ILE A 203 -2.49 6.00 6.41
CA ILE A 203 -3.60 5.37 7.14
C ILE A 203 -3.23 5.22 8.62
N THR A 204 -2.05 4.68 8.91
CA THR A 204 -1.59 4.46 10.29
C THR A 204 -1.35 5.78 11.03
N LEU A 205 -0.86 6.82 10.36
CA LEU A 205 -0.74 8.17 10.92
C LEU A 205 -2.11 8.76 11.27
N ILE A 206 -3.09 8.65 10.38
CA ILE A 206 -4.48 9.10 10.63
C ILE A 206 -5.06 8.33 11.81
N LEU A 207 -5.04 7.00 11.78
CA LEU A 207 -5.61 6.17 12.84
C LEU A 207 -4.96 6.43 14.20
N THR A 208 -3.63 6.58 14.23
CA THR A 208 -2.88 6.91 15.45
C THR A 208 -3.26 8.30 15.96
N THR A 209 -3.39 9.29 15.07
CA THR A 209 -3.81 10.64 15.44
C THR A 209 -5.22 10.66 16.01
N VAL A 210 -6.18 9.96 15.38
CA VAL A 210 -7.55 9.78 15.90
C VAL A 210 -7.51 9.16 17.30
N TYR A 211 -6.76 8.06 17.46
CA TYR A 211 -6.71 7.33 18.72
C TYR A 211 -6.08 8.13 19.86
N LEU A 212 -4.94 8.79 19.60
CA LEU A 212 -4.26 9.64 20.58
C LEU A 212 -5.10 10.86 20.95
N THR A 213 -5.78 11.47 19.97
CA THR A 213 -6.74 12.56 20.23
C THR A 213 -7.86 12.07 21.14
N GLY A 214 -8.46 10.92 20.83
CA GLY A 214 -9.51 10.31 21.64
C GLY A 214 -9.06 10.01 23.07
N TYR A 215 -7.85 9.47 23.23
CA TYR A 215 -7.26 9.21 24.54
C TYR A 215 -7.05 10.49 25.37
N CYS A 216 -6.55 11.55 24.75
CA CYS A 216 -6.35 12.85 25.41
C CYS A 216 -7.69 13.46 25.86
N VAL A 217 -8.72 13.39 24.99
CA VAL A 217 -10.07 13.83 25.32
C VAL A 217 -10.64 13.02 26.49
N GLU A 218 -10.54 11.69 26.47
CA GLU A 218 -11.07 10.86 27.56
C GLU A 218 -10.46 11.16 28.94
N ARG A 219 -9.19 11.58 29.00
CA ARG A 219 -8.48 11.81 30.28
C ARG A 219 -8.52 13.22 30.82
N ARG A 220 -8.68 14.23 29.97
CA ARG A 220 -8.56 15.64 30.37
C ARG A 220 -9.89 16.42 30.29
N TRP A 221 -10.96 15.78 29.84
CA TRP A 221 -12.18 16.48 29.44
C TRP A 221 -13.37 16.21 30.38
N ASP A 222 -13.38 16.90 31.52
CA ASP A 222 -14.50 16.88 32.48
C ASP A 222 -15.58 17.94 32.18
N GLY A 223 -15.33 18.88 31.26
CA GLY A 223 -16.20 20.02 30.95
C GLY A 223 -17.02 19.89 29.65
N GLU A 224 -18.16 20.59 29.59
CA GLU A 224 -18.85 20.91 28.34
C GLU A 224 -18.06 21.96 27.56
N VAL A 225 -17.39 21.57 26.47
CA VAL A 225 -17.00 22.58 25.50
C VAL A 225 -18.24 23.09 24.82
N CYS A 226 -18.49 24.39 25.03
CA CYS A 226 -19.53 25.16 24.39
C CYS A 226 -19.60 24.80 22.90
N VAL A 227 -20.76 24.33 22.47
CA VAL A 227 -21.07 23.95 21.08
C VAL A 227 -20.75 25.12 20.12
N GLU A 228 -20.82 26.36 20.60
CA GLU A 228 -20.40 27.58 19.89
C GLU A 228 -18.89 27.66 19.59
N GLY A 229 -18.04 27.16 20.49
CA GLY A 229 -16.59 27.06 20.26
C GLY A 229 -16.25 26.08 19.14
N ARG A 230 -17.02 24.99 19.01
CA ARG A 230 -16.84 23.97 17.96
C ARG A 230 -17.05 24.55 16.54
N LYS A 231 -18.06 25.41 16.37
CA LYS A 231 -18.35 26.08 15.08
C LYS A 231 -17.27 27.08 14.71
N LYS A 232 -16.83 27.94 15.66
CA LYS A 232 -15.77 28.93 15.42
C LYS A 232 -14.43 28.27 15.10
N THR A 233 -14.04 27.24 15.84
CA THR A 233 -12.81 26.46 15.57
C THR A 233 -12.88 25.76 14.22
N GLY A 234 -14.04 25.19 13.86
CA GLY A 234 -14.23 24.57 12.54
C GLY A 234 -14.10 25.56 11.39
N VAL A 235 -14.63 26.78 11.53
CA VAL A 235 -14.52 27.84 10.51
C VAL A 235 -13.09 28.34 10.36
N VAL A 236 -12.40 28.65 11.47
CA VAL A 236 -10.99 29.09 11.44
C VAL A 236 -10.13 28.01 10.78
N PHE A 237 -10.37 26.75 11.13
CA PHE A 237 -9.64 25.63 10.57
C PHE A 237 -9.94 25.43 9.07
N ALA A 238 -11.19 25.58 8.63
CA ALA A 238 -11.56 25.55 7.21
C ALA A 238 -10.89 26.69 6.41
N VAL A 239 -10.82 27.90 6.97
CA VAL A 239 -10.12 29.03 6.35
C VAL A 239 -8.62 28.75 6.22
N LEU A 240 -7.98 28.23 7.27
CA LEU A 240 -6.56 27.83 7.22
C LEU A 240 -6.32 26.74 6.18
N LEU A 241 -7.26 25.79 6.04
CA LEU A 241 -7.21 24.73 5.04
C LEU A 241 -7.29 25.29 3.62
N ILE A 242 -8.21 26.22 3.36
CA ILE A 242 -8.37 26.87 2.05
C ILE A 242 -7.10 27.66 1.69
N LEU A 243 -6.60 28.47 2.63
CA LEU A 243 -5.37 29.25 2.43
C LEU A 243 -4.16 28.33 2.18
N PHE A 244 -4.12 27.19 2.86
CA PHE A 244 -3.08 26.20 2.63
C PHE A 244 -3.18 25.55 1.26
N PHE A 245 -4.36 25.06 0.85
CA PHE A 245 -4.55 24.51 -0.50
C PHE A 245 -4.19 25.54 -1.57
N ALA A 246 -4.56 26.81 -1.36
CA ALA A 246 -4.18 27.91 -2.24
C ALA A 246 -2.66 28.17 -2.26
N GLY A 247 -1.96 28.06 -1.11
CA GLY A 247 -0.52 28.27 -1.02
C GLY A 247 0.33 27.09 -1.53
N PHE A 248 -0.19 25.87 -1.42
CA PHE A 248 0.55 24.64 -1.73
C PHE A 248 -0.02 23.87 -2.94
N TYR A 249 -0.97 24.43 -3.69
CA TYR A 249 -1.61 23.74 -4.83
C TYR A 249 -0.59 23.20 -5.83
N ARG A 250 0.52 23.90 -6.09
CA ARG A 250 1.57 23.43 -7.01
C ARG A 250 2.30 22.19 -6.47
N HIS A 251 2.53 22.13 -5.16
CA HIS A 251 3.16 20.96 -4.54
C HIS A 251 2.18 19.79 -4.37
N LEU A 252 0.87 20.07 -4.24
CA LEU A 252 -0.17 19.08 -4.06
C LEU A 252 -0.67 18.48 -5.39
N ILE A 253 -0.84 19.33 -6.40
CA ILE A 253 -1.46 19.00 -7.68
C ILE A 253 -0.44 19.05 -8.81
N GLY A 254 0.51 20.00 -8.78
CA GLY A 254 1.44 20.23 -9.88
C GLY A 254 2.37 19.05 -10.22
N ASN A 255 2.59 18.14 -9.28
CA ASN A 255 3.33 16.88 -9.48
C ASN A 255 2.43 15.64 -9.49
N SER A 256 1.10 15.81 -9.50
CA SER A 256 0.19 14.67 -9.61
C SER A 256 0.23 14.11 -11.04
N MET A 257 0.08 12.79 -11.17
CA MET A 257 0.02 12.15 -12.49
C MET A 257 -1.08 12.75 -13.36
N ASP A 258 -2.25 13.08 -12.79
CA ASP A 258 -3.34 13.70 -13.52
C ASP A 258 -2.94 15.06 -14.08
N TYR A 259 -2.28 15.91 -13.28
CA TYR A 259 -1.80 17.20 -13.74
C TYR A 259 -0.74 17.08 -14.83
N LEU A 260 0.22 16.18 -14.65
CA LEU A 260 1.27 15.91 -15.64
C LEU A 260 0.65 15.44 -16.97
N CYS A 261 -0.30 14.50 -16.92
CA CYS A 261 -1.04 14.02 -18.10
C CYS A 261 -1.84 15.14 -18.78
N ILE A 262 -2.58 15.94 -18.00
CA ILE A 262 -3.35 17.07 -18.56
C ILE A 262 -2.42 18.08 -19.20
N ASN A 263 -1.28 18.38 -18.57
CA ASN A 263 -0.30 19.31 -19.13
C ASN A 263 0.32 18.78 -20.43
N TYR A 264 0.73 17.50 -20.44
CA TYR A 264 1.28 16.81 -21.61
C TYR A 264 0.30 16.74 -22.80
N ILE A 265 -1.01 16.64 -22.51
CA ILE A 265 -2.06 16.73 -23.53
C ILE A 265 -2.19 18.17 -24.04
N ARG A 266 -2.24 19.15 -23.13
CA ARG A 266 -2.46 20.56 -23.46
C ARG A 266 -1.28 21.22 -24.16
N SER A 267 -0.05 20.80 -23.87
CA SER A 267 1.17 21.29 -24.51
C SER A 267 1.28 20.86 -25.97
N GLY A 268 0.56 19.79 -26.36
CA GLY A 268 0.67 19.18 -27.68
C GLY A 268 1.74 18.08 -27.76
N GLU A 269 2.52 17.86 -26.69
CA GLU A 269 3.57 16.84 -26.65
C GLU A 269 3.01 15.42 -26.83
N MET A 270 1.82 15.12 -26.28
CA MET A 270 1.15 13.85 -26.55
C MET A 270 0.83 13.65 -28.05
N ALA A 271 0.45 14.73 -28.74
CA ALA A 271 0.12 14.66 -30.15
C ALA A 271 1.37 14.40 -31.00
N ASP A 272 2.49 15.02 -30.65
CA ASP A 272 3.80 14.80 -31.25
C ASP A 272 4.31 13.37 -31.00
N PHE A 273 4.26 12.90 -29.75
CA PHE A 273 4.60 11.52 -29.40
C PHE A 273 3.80 10.49 -30.19
N ARG A 274 2.49 10.73 -30.38
CA ARG A 274 1.63 9.85 -31.17
C ARG A 274 2.12 9.76 -32.62
N VAL A 275 2.55 10.86 -33.23
CA VAL A 275 3.11 10.86 -34.60
C VAL A 275 4.39 10.04 -34.64
N GLN A 276 5.35 10.32 -33.74
CA GLN A 276 6.61 9.58 -33.67
C GLN A 276 6.40 8.07 -33.47
N MET A 277 5.43 7.68 -32.62
CA MET A 277 5.09 6.27 -32.42
C MET A 277 4.45 5.65 -33.66
N GLN A 278 3.59 6.38 -34.37
CA GLN A 278 2.99 5.89 -35.63
C GLN A 278 4.06 5.66 -36.70
N GLU A 279 5.03 6.57 -36.83
CA GLU A 279 6.16 6.43 -37.75
C GLU A 279 7.02 5.20 -37.41
N ARG A 280 7.33 5.00 -36.12
CA ARG A 280 8.06 3.80 -35.67
C ARG A 280 7.29 2.52 -35.93
N LEU A 281 5.99 2.50 -35.61
CA LEU A 281 5.15 1.31 -35.82
C LEU A 281 5.02 0.98 -37.30
N ALA A 282 4.95 1.97 -38.19
CA ALA A 282 4.95 1.73 -39.64
C ALA A 282 6.17 0.92 -40.10
N ILE A 283 7.35 1.18 -39.52
CA ILE A 283 8.59 0.43 -39.81
C ILE A 283 8.59 -0.96 -39.12
N LEU A 284 8.19 -0.99 -37.85
CA LEU A 284 8.22 -2.20 -37.02
C LEU A 284 7.15 -3.22 -37.41
N GLU A 285 6.03 -2.79 -37.98
CA GLU A 285 4.93 -3.69 -38.37
C GLU A 285 5.00 -4.10 -39.84
N ASP A 286 5.81 -3.41 -40.67
CA ASP A 286 6.00 -3.78 -42.08
C ASP A 286 6.79 -5.09 -42.23
N PRO A 287 6.20 -6.18 -42.74
CA PRO A 287 6.90 -7.45 -42.90
C PRO A 287 8.04 -7.42 -43.94
N GLN A 288 8.07 -6.43 -44.84
CA GLN A 288 9.15 -6.27 -45.83
C GLN A 288 10.44 -5.74 -45.18
N ILE A 289 10.32 -5.02 -44.06
CA ILE A 289 11.47 -4.47 -43.34
C ILE A 289 11.92 -5.49 -42.30
N GLN A 290 13.07 -6.11 -42.53
CA GLN A 290 13.64 -7.11 -41.60
C GLN A 290 14.74 -6.53 -40.70
N ASN A 291 15.45 -5.50 -41.15
CA ASN A 291 16.43 -4.75 -40.36
C ASN A 291 15.87 -3.34 -40.15
N ALA A 292 15.21 -3.11 -39.02
CA ALA A 292 14.54 -1.85 -38.74
C ALA A 292 15.53 -0.82 -38.19
N VAL A 293 15.57 0.35 -38.82
CA VAL A 293 16.32 1.51 -38.36
C VAL A 293 15.31 2.60 -38.01
N LEU A 294 15.24 2.97 -36.74
CA LEU A 294 14.26 3.92 -36.22
C LEU A 294 14.90 5.31 -36.06
N GLU A 295 14.12 6.34 -36.31
CA GLU A 295 14.49 7.71 -35.94
C GLU A 295 14.53 7.86 -34.40
N PRO A 296 15.43 8.69 -33.85
CA PRO A 296 15.39 9.06 -32.45
C PRO A 296 14.05 9.72 -32.13
N MET A 297 13.55 9.46 -30.92
CA MET A 297 12.37 10.13 -30.40
C MET A 297 12.82 11.22 -29.44
N ASN A 298 11.92 12.16 -29.12
CA ASN A 298 12.21 13.14 -28.08
C ASN A 298 12.63 12.46 -26.77
N ASP A 299 13.59 13.04 -26.07
CA ASP A 299 14.08 12.46 -24.81
C ASP A 299 13.04 12.54 -23.68
N ASP A 300 12.18 13.56 -23.72
CA ASP A 300 11.08 13.74 -22.76
C ASP A 300 9.76 13.25 -23.37
N GLN A 301 9.31 12.09 -22.91
CA GLN A 301 8.03 11.48 -23.29
C GLN A 301 6.92 11.76 -22.26
N GLY A 302 7.15 12.72 -21.37
CA GLY A 302 6.25 13.10 -20.31
C GLY A 302 5.87 11.90 -19.43
N PRO A 303 4.58 11.67 -19.15
CA PRO A 303 4.13 10.59 -18.27
C PRO A 303 4.19 9.20 -18.94
N ILE A 304 4.53 9.10 -20.23
CA ILE A 304 4.58 7.84 -20.97
C ILE A 304 5.99 7.28 -20.94
N MET A 305 6.16 6.13 -20.28
CA MET A 305 7.44 5.43 -20.27
C MET A 305 7.55 4.50 -21.48
N VAL A 306 8.38 4.88 -22.45
CA VAL A 306 8.86 3.99 -23.52
C VAL A 306 10.30 3.64 -23.22
N PHE A 307 10.69 2.39 -23.41
CA PHE A 307 12.10 1.99 -23.39
C PHE A 307 12.62 2.03 -24.84
N PRO A 308 13.24 3.14 -25.28
CA PRO A 308 13.70 3.24 -26.65
C PRO A 308 14.83 2.22 -26.90
N PRO A 309 14.92 1.66 -28.13
CA PRO A 309 16.13 0.97 -28.54
C PRO A 309 17.30 1.96 -28.57
N SER A 310 18.53 1.45 -28.55
CA SER A 310 19.74 2.26 -28.68
C SER A 310 20.38 2.08 -30.05
N ALA A 311 21.44 2.84 -30.32
CA ALA A 311 22.29 2.63 -31.48
C ALA A 311 23.11 1.32 -31.40
N ASP A 312 23.32 0.78 -30.20
CA ASP A 312 24.05 -0.49 -29.99
C ASP A 312 23.16 -1.69 -30.37
N PRO A 313 23.49 -2.45 -31.43
CA PRO A 313 22.71 -3.61 -31.88
C PRO A 313 22.58 -4.71 -30.81
N GLU A 314 23.54 -4.79 -29.89
CA GLU A 314 23.58 -5.78 -28.81
C GLU A 314 22.86 -5.32 -27.54
N HIS A 315 22.19 -4.18 -27.57
CA HIS A 315 21.43 -3.72 -26.43
C HIS A 315 20.20 -4.61 -26.17
N ILE A 316 19.88 -4.85 -24.90
CA ILE A 316 18.79 -5.77 -24.52
C ILE A 316 17.42 -5.33 -25.08
N TRP A 317 17.15 -4.03 -25.08
CA TRP A 317 15.90 -3.48 -25.63
C TRP A 317 15.77 -3.70 -27.13
N ASN A 318 16.88 -3.60 -27.87
CA ASN A 318 16.93 -3.84 -29.31
C ASN A 318 16.55 -5.29 -29.61
N ARG A 319 17.17 -6.24 -28.92
CA ARG A 319 16.86 -7.68 -29.08
C ARG A 319 15.43 -8.02 -28.70
N LEU A 320 14.92 -7.46 -27.60
CA LEU A 320 13.54 -7.69 -27.16
C LEU A 320 12.53 -7.12 -28.16
N MET A 321 12.77 -5.92 -28.67
CA MET A 321 11.92 -5.29 -29.67
C MET A 321 11.97 -6.03 -31.00
N ALA A 322 13.16 -6.41 -31.49
CA ALA A 322 13.32 -7.21 -32.69
C ALA A 322 12.58 -8.55 -32.58
N ARG A 323 12.69 -9.22 -31.44
CA ARG A 323 11.96 -10.48 -31.18
C ARG A 323 10.44 -10.29 -31.17
N TYR A 324 9.95 -9.23 -30.53
CA TYR A 324 8.52 -8.95 -30.45
C TYR A 324 7.92 -8.66 -31.83
N TYR A 325 8.57 -7.81 -32.62
CA TYR A 325 8.13 -7.43 -33.96
C TYR A 325 8.60 -8.39 -35.08
N ARG A 326 9.25 -9.51 -34.72
CA ARG A 326 9.76 -10.53 -35.66
C ARG A 326 10.69 -9.95 -36.74
N LYS A 327 11.64 -9.12 -36.30
CA LYS A 327 12.70 -8.51 -37.11
C LYS A 327 14.03 -9.24 -36.87
N HIS A 328 14.94 -9.15 -37.83
CA HIS A 328 16.34 -9.57 -37.65
C HIS A 328 17.11 -8.61 -36.76
N SER A 329 16.88 -7.30 -36.91
CA SER A 329 17.49 -6.27 -36.07
C SER A 329 16.57 -5.06 -35.92
N VAL A 330 16.74 -4.34 -34.80
CA VAL A 330 16.12 -3.04 -34.53
C VAL A 330 17.20 -2.16 -33.91
N VAL A 331 17.48 -1.01 -34.49
CA VAL A 331 18.43 0.00 -33.97
C VAL A 331 17.85 1.39 -34.11
N VAL A 332 18.34 2.34 -33.30
CA VAL A 332 18.05 3.77 -33.49
C VAL A 332 19.22 4.42 -34.21
N LYS A 333 18.95 5.39 -35.09
CA LYS A 333 20.00 6.20 -35.73
C LYS A 333 20.81 6.97 -34.68
N GLU A 334 22.11 7.13 -34.94
CA GLU A 334 23.00 7.97 -34.12
C GLU A 334 22.61 9.45 -34.15
#